data_AF-A0A831XQS1-F1
#
_entry.id   AF-A0A831XQS1-F1
#
_cell.length_a   1.000
_cell.length_b   1.000
_cell.length_c   1.000
_cell.angle_alpha   90.00
_cell.angle_beta   90.00
_cell.angle_gamma   90.00
#
_symmetry.space_group_name_H-M   'P 1'
#
loop_
_entity.id
_entity.type
_entity.pdbx_description
1 polymer ?
#
loop_
_entity_poly.entity_id
_entity_poly.type
_entity_poly.pdbx_seq_one_letter_code
_entity_poly.pdbx_strand_id
1 'polypeptide(L)'
;APLLFAAYEGERAVISGGRPVTGWEQTDGPVWTASVAPEWHFRTLRANGRWLTRARYPNADPDNPIMGGWLFAQPIVISPDEGAFNVNVGNIHNRGDRLEWEIDVPAEGAYTVWVRYGHKMKDYNRENMDNQTVLGVEGGGEEWLVDLPDTGSWAAVRWARAAALHLPAGGQTLYWENKRGGGLTLDAFFLSNDPDWNPASAVRINAQTGEHTAAPPAEGKHTILVQAETCSRAIGPEITIGTPQIRGSNDRVVMKPEDFPDWSNWTGAELHIFPAWGWVNTITAINSVAPEDHILWVNCPQEVRPGNRFFIAGVREALDAPGEWHIDPASGTVSLWPDGFDPREADIVAPVHESLFILEGDSAAEAYVEHVHFRGLTFMDTTYDLDHTYSPANAVLSFSAAAQCSIDACEFTLSAGYALKLAHRSHENRFVRNHVHDVGQGGVIMVGDASEQAHHNLVAANTMTDLGKIYAHVAGAYVTTGSDNRIVHNRIHRVPRYGISLKSYSADGYSHRNLVEFNEIIDSNLETNDTGAIETLGRDNRNTGNIIRYNLIRNVVGLKTTPEGEFLSPHFTWGIYLDDYSSGTT
;
A
#
# COMPACT_ATOMS: atom_id res chain seq x y z
N ALA A 1 -42.32 15.49 -4.94
CA ALA A 1 -42.14 16.89 -5.40
C ALA A 1 -40.66 17.20 -5.34
N PRO A 2 -40.10 17.95 -6.30
CA PRO A 2 -38.67 18.23 -6.31
C PRO A 2 -38.27 19.02 -5.06
N LEU A 3 -37.14 18.65 -4.46
CA LEU A 3 -36.56 19.31 -3.30
C LEU A 3 -35.32 20.09 -3.75
N LEU A 4 -35.26 21.39 -3.45
CA LEU A 4 -34.12 22.24 -3.78
C LEU A 4 -33.53 22.85 -2.51
N PHE A 5 -32.26 22.55 -2.26
CA PHE A 5 -31.40 23.27 -1.32
C PHE A 5 -30.56 24.26 -2.12
N ALA A 6 -30.71 25.55 -1.85
CA ALA A 6 -29.96 26.58 -2.54
C ALA A 6 -29.52 27.69 -1.59
N ALA A 7 -28.36 28.29 -1.88
CA ALA A 7 -27.99 29.55 -1.25
C ALA A 7 -29.01 30.63 -1.62
N TYR A 8 -29.27 31.55 -0.68
CA TYR A 8 -30.05 32.74 -0.97
C TYR A 8 -29.29 33.64 -1.96
N GLU A 9 -30.01 34.41 -2.77
CA GLU A 9 -29.40 35.17 -3.86
C GLU A 9 -28.35 36.18 -3.33
N GLY A 10 -27.12 36.07 -3.84
CA GLY A 10 -25.99 36.92 -3.44
C GLY A 10 -25.28 36.49 -2.15
N GLU A 11 -25.78 35.47 -1.45
CA GLU A 11 -25.16 34.93 -0.25
C GLU A 11 -24.28 33.72 -0.54
N ARG A 12 -23.29 33.48 0.34
CA ARG A 12 -22.49 32.25 0.35
C ARG A 12 -22.91 31.39 1.54
N ALA A 13 -23.80 30.44 1.31
CA ALA A 13 -24.24 29.52 2.34
C ALA A 13 -23.23 28.37 2.51
N VAL A 14 -22.75 28.18 3.75
CA VAL A 14 -21.80 27.12 4.11
C VAL A 14 -22.52 26.05 4.93
N ILE A 15 -22.37 24.80 4.51
CA ILE A 15 -22.77 23.61 5.26
C ILE A 15 -21.49 22.92 5.74
N SER A 16 -21.21 23.06 7.02
CA SER A 16 -20.03 22.49 7.67
C SER A 16 -20.42 21.26 8.49
N GLY A 17 -19.64 20.18 8.35
CA GLY A 17 -19.70 19.01 9.22
C GLY A 17 -18.84 19.13 10.47
N GLY A 18 -18.31 20.33 10.75
CA GLY A 18 -17.37 20.59 11.82
C GLY A 18 -17.94 21.40 12.97
N ARG A 19 -17.20 21.39 14.07
CA ARG A 19 -17.47 22.17 15.27
C ARG A 19 -16.26 23.04 15.61
N PRO A 20 -16.47 24.31 16.02
CA PRO A 20 -15.38 25.14 16.52
C PRO A 20 -14.71 24.54 17.74
N VAL A 21 -13.38 24.59 17.78
CA VAL A 21 -12.56 24.31 18.96
C VAL A 21 -12.27 25.64 19.63
N THR A 22 -12.77 25.82 20.86
CA THR A 22 -12.70 27.09 21.61
C THR A 22 -12.06 26.87 22.98
N GLY A 23 -11.85 27.96 23.74
CA GLY A 23 -11.22 27.88 25.06
C GLY A 23 -9.69 27.72 24.98
N TRP A 24 -9.06 28.32 23.99
CA TRP A 24 -7.61 28.27 23.81
C TRP A 24 -6.88 29.05 24.91
N GLU A 25 -5.96 28.37 25.57
CA GLU A 25 -5.07 28.93 26.59
C GLU A 25 -3.62 28.69 26.17
N GLN A 26 -2.78 29.69 26.37
CA GLN A 26 -1.35 29.55 26.08
C GLN A 26 -0.69 28.77 27.22
N THR A 27 0.04 27.72 26.86
CA THR A 27 0.91 26.98 27.79
C THR A 27 2.32 27.56 27.81
N ASP A 28 3.26 26.97 28.54
CA ASP A 28 4.65 27.43 28.51
C ASP A 28 5.24 27.30 27.09
N GLY A 29 5.69 28.43 26.54
CA GLY A 29 6.30 28.49 25.21
C GLY A 29 5.30 28.83 24.07
N PRO A 30 5.53 28.33 22.85
CA PRO A 30 4.74 28.69 21.67
C PRO A 30 3.43 27.88 21.52
N VAL A 31 3.22 26.88 22.36
CA VAL A 31 2.08 25.95 22.25
C VAL A 31 0.87 26.48 23.01
N TRP A 32 -0.30 26.36 22.38
CA TRP A 32 -1.61 26.62 22.93
C TRP A 32 -2.38 25.33 23.11
N THR A 33 -3.26 25.28 24.10
CA THR A 33 -4.11 24.12 24.36
C THR A 33 -5.59 24.49 24.47
N ALA A 34 -6.44 23.58 24.05
CA ALA A 34 -7.89 23.61 24.27
C ALA A 34 -8.39 22.21 24.66
N SER A 35 -9.51 22.14 25.36
CA SER A 35 -10.14 20.88 25.72
C SER A 35 -11.34 20.58 24.84
N VAL A 36 -11.41 19.36 24.32
CA VAL A 36 -12.57 18.80 23.63
C VAL A 36 -13.09 17.58 24.40
N ALA A 37 -14.26 17.08 24.00
CA ALA A 37 -14.80 15.86 24.59
C ALA A 37 -13.87 14.67 24.25
N PRO A 38 -13.48 13.80 25.21
CA PRO A 38 -12.54 12.70 24.96
C PRO A 38 -12.96 11.72 23.86
N GLU A 39 -14.26 11.55 23.64
CA GLU A 39 -14.84 10.71 22.58
C GLU A 39 -14.75 11.32 21.17
N TRP A 40 -14.39 12.61 21.07
CA TRP A 40 -14.31 13.31 19.80
C TRP A 40 -12.94 13.07 19.13
N HIS A 41 -12.85 11.98 18.38
CA HIS A 41 -11.67 11.64 17.59
C HIS A 41 -11.72 12.29 16.20
N PHE A 42 -10.65 13.01 15.84
CA PHE A 42 -10.49 13.60 14.51
C PHE A 42 -9.03 13.60 14.07
N ARG A 43 -8.80 13.54 12.75
CA ARG A 43 -7.46 13.53 12.13
C ARG A 43 -7.13 14.78 11.32
N THR A 44 -8.10 15.68 11.18
CA THR A 44 -7.94 16.96 10.49
C THR A 44 -8.41 18.10 11.39
N LEU A 45 -7.65 19.17 11.43
CA LEU A 45 -8.00 20.42 12.08
C LEU A 45 -7.74 21.53 11.07
N ARG A 46 -8.65 22.49 10.93
CA ARG A 46 -8.40 23.69 10.13
C ARG A 46 -8.34 24.93 10.99
N ALA A 47 -7.55 25.91 10.55
CA ALA A 47 -7.57 27.27 11.06
C ALA A 47 -7.65 28.24 9.88
N ASN A 48 -8.53 29.24 9.96
CA ASN A 48 -8.62 30.33 8.97
C ASN A 48 -8.71 29.83 7.50
N GLY A 49 -9.52 28.79 7.26
CA GLY A 49 -9.75 28.25 5.92
C GLY A 49 -8.62 27.39 5.35
N ARG A 50 -7.71 26.87 6.18
CA ARG A 50 -6.64 25.94 5.77
C ARG A 50 -6.50 24.80 6.76
N TRP A 51 -6.24 23.59 6.28
CA TRP A 51 -5.82 22.51 7.16
C TRP A 51 -4.47 22.80 7.80
N LEU A 52 -4.38 22.49 9.09
CA LEU A 52 -3.16 22.49 9.87
C LEU A 52 -2.48 21.13 9.77
N THR A 53 -1.15 21.11 9.89
CA THR A 53 -0.37 19.88 9.85
C THR A 53 -0.56 19.12 11.15
N ARG A 54 -1.06 17.89 11.11
CA ARG A 54 -1.03 17.04 12.30
C ARG A 54 0.44 16.74 12.60
N ALA A 55 0.86 16.98 13.85
CA ALA A 55 2.23 16.89 14.31
C ALA A 55 2.90 15.63 13.79
N ARG A 56 4.02 15.77 13.07
CA ARG A 56 4.65 14.67 12.34
C ARG A 56 6.16 14.75 12.33
N TYR A 57 6.76 13.59 12.20
CA TYR A 57 8.19 13.43 12.01
C TYR A 57 8.49 12.60 10.75
N PRO A 58 9.37 13.10 9.86
CA PRO A 58 9.97 14.43 9.88
C PRO A 58 8.90 15.50 9.62
N ASN A 59 9.22 16.74 9.99
CA ASN A 59 8.37 17.88 9.69
C ASN A 59 8.05 17.96 8.19
N ALA A 60 6.85 18.40 7.86
CA ALA A 60 6.47 18.68 6.48
C ALA A 60 7.37 19.79 5.91
N ASP A 61 7.81 19.61 4.66
CA ASP A 61 8.60 20.60 3.94
C ASP A 61 7.66 21.44 3.04
N PRO A 62 7.36 22.70 3.39
CA PRO A 62 6.45 23.53 2.60
C PRO A 62 7.03 23.95 1.24
N ASP A 63 8.36 23.96 1.10
CA ASP A 63 9.03 24.30 -0.16
C ASP A 63 9.12 23.10 -1.10
N ASN A 64 9.03 21.88 -0.55
CA ASN A 64 9.00 20.63 -1.29
C ASN A 64 7.91 19.66 -0.77
N PRO A 65 6.62 19.99 -0.95
CA PRO A 65 5.52 19.26 -0.30
C PRO A 65 5.34 17.81 -0.78
N ILE A 66 5.92 17.45 -1.94
CA ILE A 66 5.80 16.10 -2.51
C ILE A 66 7.01 15.24 -2.14
N MET A 67 8.23 15.78 -2.17
CA MET A 67 9.46 14.99 -2.01
C MET A 67 10.26 15.33 -0.74
N GLY A 68 9.88 16.35 0.02
CA GLY A 68 10.51 16.71 1.30
C GLY A 68 9.77 16.14 2.52
N GLY A 69 10.48 16.05 3.65
CA GLY A 69 9.91 15.61 4.92
C GLY A 69 9.60 14.11 5.01
N TRP A 70 10.39 13.24 4.36
CA TRP A 70 10.16 11.78 4.35
C TRP A 70 11.28 11.01 5.03
N LEU A 71 10.90 9.90 5.67
CA LEU A 71 11.78 8.79 6.04
C LEU A 71 11.68 7.67 5.00
N PHE A 72 12.64 6.76 5.03
CA PHE A 72 12.70 5.63 4.09
C PHE A 72 12.94 4.33 4.84
N ALA A 73 12.08 3.34 4.59
CA ALA A 73 12.18 2.04 5.24
C ALA A 73 13.51 1.36 4.87
N GLN A 74 14.20 0.80 5.86
CA GLN A 74 15.45 0.08 5.66
C GLN A 74 15.20 -1.41 5.38
N PRO A 75 16.16 -2.10 4.72
CA PRO A 75 16.14 -3.56 4.66
C PRO A 75 16.08 -4.17 6.06
N ILE A 76 15.26 -5.20 6.22
CA ILE A 76 15.36 -6.05 7.40
C ILE A 76 16.56 -6.96 7.15
N VAL A 77 17.63 -6.69 7.89
CA VAL A 77 18.86 -7.47 7.85
C VAL A 77 18.61 -8.73 8.66
N ILE A 78 18.60 -9.88 7.98
CA ILE A 78 18.78 -11.16 8.64
C ILE A 78 20.28 -11.40 8.72
N SER A 79 20.77 -11.93 9.84
CA SER A 79 22.20 -12.24 9.97
C SER A 79 22.63 -13.12 8.78
N PRO A 80 23.79 -12.86 8.15
CA PRO A 80 24.35 -13.76 7.14
C PRO A 80 24.52 -15.21 7.64
N ASP A 81 24.60 -15.41 8.96
CA ASP A 81 24.70 -16.73 9.58
C ASP A 81 23.33 -17.42 9.75
N GLU A 82 22.24 -16.65 9.75
CA GLU A 82 20.86 -17.15 9.88
C GLU A 82 20.24 -17.53 8.52
N GLY A 83 20.52 -16.73 7.48
CA GLY A 83 19.96 -16.90 6.13
C GLY A 83 18.43 -16.73 6.04
N ALA A 84 17.86 -16.88 4.86
CA ALA A 84 16.44 -16.72 4.60
C ALA A 84 15.97 -17.64 3.45
N PHE A 85 14.77 -18.20 3.58
CA PHE A 85 14.19 -18.92 2.46
C PHE A 85 13.93 -17.99 1.27
N ASN A 86 13.98 -18.55 0.06
CA ASN A 86 13.89 -17.87 -1.22
C ASN A 86 15.09 -16.97 -1.54
N VAL A 87 16.18 -17.09 -0.78
CA VAL A 87 17.48 -16.52 -1.10
C VAL A 87 18.35 -17.69 -1.55
N ASN A 88 18.70 -17.69 -2.83
CA ASN A 88 19.25 -18.88 -3.45
C ASN A 88 20.75 -18.76 -3.72
N VAL A 89 21.41 -19.91 -3.76
CA VAL A 89 22.68 -20.08 -4.46
C VAL A 89 22.40 -20.62 -5.85
N GLY A 90 22.83 -19.86 -6.86
CA GLY A 90 22.64 -20.17 -8.28
C GLY A 90 23.96 -20.33 -9.02
N ASN A 91 23.86 -20.64 -10.31
CA ASN A 91 25.00 -20.82 -11.22
C ASN A 91 26.00 -21.92 -10.80
N ILE A 92 25.56 -22.87 -9.97
CA ILE A 92 26.32 -24.01 -9.44
C ILE A 92 26.28 -25.24 -10.38
N HIS A 93 26.52 -25.02 -11.67
CA HIS A 93 26.29 -26.00 -12.72
C HIS A 93 27.56 -26.69 -13.24
N ASN A 94 28.73 -26.23 -12.81
CA ASN A 94 30.01 -26.74 -13.23
C ASN A 94 30.40 -27.96 -12.41
N ARG A 95 31.09 -28.90 -13.06
CA ARG A 95 31.73 -30.00 -12.35
C ARG A 95 32.83 -29.43 -11.44
N GLY A 96 32.75 -29.74 -10.15
CA GLY A 96 33.66 -29.26 -9.12
C GLY A 96 33.15 -28.03 -8.37
N ASP A 97 31.98 -27.47 -8.74
CA ASP A 97 31.34 -26.46 -7.90
C ASP A 97 31.05 -27.06 -6.52
N ARG A 98 31.46 -26.36 -5.47
CA ARG A 98 31.37 -26.82 -4.08
C ARG A 98 30.96 -25.70 -3.15
N LEU A 99 30.09 -26.04 -2.20
CA LEU A 99 29.61 -25.17 -1.13
C LEU A 99 29.88 -25.84 0.21
N GLU A 100 30.26 -25.07 1.22
CA GLU A 100 30.58 -25.58 2.56
C GLU A 100 29.93 -24.75 3.65
N TRP A 101 29.57 -25.41 4.76
CA TRP A 101 28.95 -24.81 5.93
C TRP A 101 29.53 -25.42 7.20
N GLU A 102 29.67 -24.60 8.23
CA GLU A 102 29.92 -25.07 9.58
C GLU A 102 28.58 -25.34 10.27
N ILE A 103 28.35 -26.57 10.71
CA ILE A 103 27.12 -26.99 11.39
C ILE A 103 27.44 -27.63 12.73
N ASP A 104 26.53 -27.52 13.70
CA ASP A 104 26.59 -28.31 14.94
C ASP A 104 25.57 -29.45 14.86
N VAL A 105 26.06 -30.68 15.01
CA VAL A 105 25.24 -31.89 14.95
C VAL A 105 24.89 -32.34 16.37
N PRO A 106 23.61 -32.26 16.81
CA PRO A 106 23.26 -32.48 18.22
C PRO A 106 23.50 -33.91 18.72
N ALA A 107 23.38 -34.89 17.82
CA ALA A 107 23.57 -36.30 18.14
C ALA A 107 24.07 -37.07 16.91
N GLU A 108 24.97 -38.03 17.12
CA GLU A 108 25.42 -38.91 16.04
C GLU A 108 24.25 -39.76 15.52
N GLY A 109 24.18 -39.94 14.21
CA GLY A 109 23.23 -40.87 13.61
C GLY A 109 22.98 -40.64 12.13
N ALA A 110 22.02 -41.39 11.59
CA ALA A 110 21.52 -41.21 10.23
C ALA A 110 20.49 -40.08 10.19
N TYR A 111 20.76 -39.06 9.37
CA TYR A 111 19.87 -37.95 9.11
C TYR A 111 19.31 -38.07 7.70
N THR A 112 17.98 -38.05 7.58
CA THR A 112 17.31 -37.86 6.29
C THR A 112 17.67 -36.47 5.77
N VAL A 113 18.17 -36.41 4.54
CA VAL A 113 18.51 -35.19 3.84
C VAL A 113 17.33 -34.75 2.99
N TRP A 114 16.75 -33.61 3.36
CA TRP A 114 15.79 -32.89 2.54
C TRP A 114 16.49 -31.71 1.88
N VAL A 115 16.32 -31.54 0.58
CA VAL A 115 16.87 -30.41 -0.18
C VAL A 115 15.74 -29.58 -0.77
N ARG A 116 15.80 -28.26 -0.61
CA ARG A 116 14.95 -27.30 -1.31
C ARG A 116 15.71 -26.77 -2.51
N TYR A 117 15.22 -27.07 -3.70
CA TYR A 117 15.89 -26.74 -4.96
C TYR A 117 14.90 -26.44 -6.08
N GLY A 118 15.39 -25.76 -7.12
CA GLY A 118 14.70 -25.57 -8.40
C GLY A 118 15.66 -25.82 -9.57
N HIS A 119 15.16 -26.38 -10.67
CA HIS A 119 15.94 -26.45 -11.91
C HIS A 119 15.05 -26.65 -13.14
N LYS A 120 15.61 -26.33 -14.30
CA LYS A 120 14.98 -26.51 -15.62
C LYS A 120 15.93 -27.21 -16.60
N MET A 121 16.39 -28.39 -16.20
CA MET A 121 17.39 -29.18 -16.91
C MET A 121 16.81 -29.94 -18.11
N LYS A 122 15.49 -30.08 -18.21
CA LYS A 122 14.83 -30.63 -19.41
C LYS A 122 15.11 -29.81 -20.66
N ASP A 123 15.23 -28.48 -20.54
CA ASP A 123 15.66 -27.60 -21.64
C ASP A 123 17.08 -27.93 -22.14
N TYR A 124 17.86 -28.67 -21.34
CA TYR A 124 19.23 -29.10 -21.60
C TYR A 124 19.34 -30.63 -21.75
N ASN A 125 18.27 -31.30 -22.17
CA ASN A 125 18.20 -32.74 -22.41
C ASN A 125 18.56 -33.61 -21.19
N ARG A 126 18.19 -33.17 -19.99
CA ARG A 126 18.37 -33.91 -18.75
C ARG A 126 17.08 -33.97 -17.95
N GLU A 127 16.57 -35.18 -17.72
CA GLU A 127 15.27 -35.42 -17.09
C GLU A 127 15.24 -35.06 -15.59
N ASN A 128 16.35 -35.29 -14.88
CA ASN A 128 16.48 -35.05 -13.45
C ASN A 128 17.96 -34.79 -13.06
N MET A 129 18.17 -34.39 -11.80
CA MET A 129 19.50 -34.17 -11.21
C MET A 129 19.98 -35.33 -10.32
N ASP A 130 19.39 -36.52 -10.47
CA ASP A 130 19.78 -37.70 -9.69
C ASP A 130 21.24 -38.07 -9.94
N ASN A 131 21.95 -38.40 -8.85
CA ASN A 131 23.33 -38.87 -8.88
C ASN A 131 24.28 -37.93 -9.64
N GLN A 132 24.01 -36.62 -9.63
CA GLN A 132 24.91 -35.59 -10.17
C GLN A 132 25.73 -34.91 -9.08
N THR A 133 25.09 -34.71 -7.93
CA THR A 133 25.62 -33.94 -6.80
C THR A 133 25.63 -34.80 -5.55
N VAL A 134 26.53 -34.50 -4.63
CA VAL A 134 26.64 -35.18 -3.34
C VAL A 134 26.46 -34.19 -2.19
N LEU A 135 26.05 -34.70 -1.03
CA LEU A 135 26.16 -34.01 0.26
C LEU A 135 26.98 -34.88 1.21
N GLY A 136 27.93 -34.28 1.93
CA GLY A 136 28.78 -35.00 2.86
C GLY A 136 29.36 -34.11 3.94
N VAL A 137 30.15 -34.69 4.85
CA VAL A 137 30.92 -33.93 5.86
C VAL A 137 32.41 -34.20 5.70
N GLU A 138 33.27 -33.21 5.96
CA GLU A 138 34.72 -33.41 5.89
C GLU A 138 35.19 -34.49 6.87
N GLY A 139 36.03 -35.42 6.39
CA GLY A 139 36.51 -36.54 7.21
C GLY A 139 35.47 -37.63 7.52
N GLY A 140 34.22 -37.46 7.10
CA GLY A 140 33.15 -38.46 7.20
C GLY A 140 32.76 -39.07 5.85
N GLY A 141 31.47 -39.42 5.70
CA GLY A 141 30.89 -39.98 4.47
C GLY A 141 30.24 -38.91 3.58
N GLU A 142 30.05 -39.24 2.30
CA GLU A 142 29.23 -38.49 1.35
C GLU A 142 28.14 -39.40 0.76
N GLU A 143 27.00 -38.81 0.41
CA GLU A 143 25.87 -39.52 -0.19
C GLU A 143 25.43 -38.81 -1.47
N TRP A 144 25.03 -39.61 -2.48
CA TRP A 144 24.47 -39.09 -3.72
C TRP A 144 23.05 -38.58 -3.50
N LEU A 145 22.79 -37.37 -3.97
CA LEU A 145 21.43 -36.83 -3.96
C LEU A 145 20.61 -37.45 -5.10
N VAL A 146 19.44 -37.95 -4.76
CA VAL A 146 18.46 -38.58 -5.68
C VAL A 146 17.08 -37.97 -5.49
N ASP A 147 16.10 -38.39 -6.29
CA ASP A 147 14.74 -37.84 -6.30
C ASP A 147 14.72 -36.32 -6.55
N LEU A 148 15.51 -35.89 -7.52
CA LEU A 148 15.62 -34.49 -7.96
C LEU A 148 15.01 -34.27 -9.35
N PRO A 149 13.68 -34.43 -9.55
CA PRO A 149 13.07 -34.17 -10.85
C PRO A 149 13.11 -32.69 -11.23
N ASP A 150 12.94 -32.41 -12.52
CA ASP A 150 12.74 -31.05 -13.03
C ASP A 150 11.56 -30.33 -12.36
N THR A 151 11.75 -29.06 -12.02
CA THR A 151 10.75 -28.23 -11.34
C THR A 151 10.05 -27.24 -12.28
N GLY A 152 10.44 -27.23 -13.57
CA GLY A 152 9.86 -26.38 -14.61
C GLY A 152 10.44 -24.96 -14.67
N SER A 153 11.17 -24.53 -13.64
CA SER A 153 11.82 -23.22 -13.58
C SER A 153 12.94 -23.19 -12.55
N TRP A 154 14.00 -22.44 -12.83
CA TRP A 154 15.08 -22.16 -11.88
C TRP A 154 14.60 -21.47 -10.60
N ALA A 155 13.47 -20.76 -10.64
CA ALA A 155 12.86 -20.10 -9.48
C ALA A 155 11.75 -20.92 -8.81
N ALA A 156 11.28 -22.02 -9.45
CA ALA A 156 10.26 -22.89 -8.87
C ALA A 156 10.93 -23.90 -7.93
N VAL A 157 11.11 -23.50 -6.68
CA VAL A 157 11.79 -24.30 -5.65
C VAL A 157 10.82 -25.21 -4.88
N ARG A 158 11.24 -26.44 -4.59
CA ARG A 158 10.48 -27.43 -3.80
C ARG A 158 11.39 -28.29 -2.93
N TRP A 159 10.80 -28.92 -1.91
CA TRP A 159 11.46 -29.95 -1.10
C TRP A 159 11.52 -31.30 -1.83
N ALA A 160 12.65 -31.99 -1.73
CA ALA A 160 12.79 -33.41 -2.04
C ALA A 160 13.56 -34.15 -0.95
N ARG A 161 13.20 -35.42 -0.71
CA ARG A 161 13.89 -36.31 0.23
C ARG A 161 15.02 -37.02 -0.51
N ALA A 162 16.21 -36.43 -0.50
CA ALA A 162 17.23 -36.75 -1.48
C ALA A 162 18.29 -37.75 -1.03
N ALA A 163 18.49 -37.96 0.27
CA ALA A 163 19.46 -38.94 0.78
C ALA A 163 19.21 -39.29 2.25
N ALA A 164 20.03 -40.19 2.80
CA ALA A 164 20.20 -40.39 4.24
C ALA A 164 21.70 -40.37 4.55
N LEU A 165 22.16 -39.34 5.25
CA LEU A 165 23.57 -39.08 5.54
C LEU A 165 23.87 -39.40 7.00
N HIS A 166 24.90 -40.19 7.27
CA HIS A 166 25.38 -40.42 8.64
C HIS A 166 26.26 -39.26 9.08
N LEU A 167 25.91 -38.65 10.22
CA LEU A 167 26.60 -37.48 10.77
C LEU A 167 27.19 -37.80 12.15
N PRO A 168 28.50 -37.54 12.38
CA PRO A 168 29.08 -37.50 13.72
C PRO A 168 28.51 -36.33 14.54
N ALA A 169 28.45 -36.47 15.87
CA ALA A 169 28.02 -35.39 16.77
C ALA A 169 29.06 -34.26 16.91
N GLY A 170 28.60 -33.05 17.23
CA GLY A 170 29.41 -31.84 17.42
C GLY A 170 29.62 -31.05 16.13
N GLY A 171 30.58 -30.11 16.15
CA GLY A 171 30.89 -29.26 15.00
C GLY A 171 31.41 -30.05 13.81
N GLN A 172 30.78 -29.88 12.65
CA GLN A 172 31.13 -30.52 11.38
C GLN A 172 31.18 -29.50 10.24
N THR A 173 32.08 -29.70 9.28
CA THR A 173 32.04 -29.00 7.99
C THR A 173 31.20 -29.82 7.01
N LEU A 174 29.95 -29.40 6.79
CA LEU A 174 29.06 -29.95 5.76
C LEU A 174 29.45 -29.39 4.39
N TYR A 175 29.40 -30.20 3.35
CA TYR A 175 29.61 -29.73 1.98
C TYR A 175 28.61 -30.34 1.00
N TRP A 176 28.29 -29.55 -0.02
CA TRP A 176 27.63 -29.97 -1.25
C TRP A 176 28.62 -29.85 -2.40
N GLU A 177 28.66 -30.83 -3.31
CA GLU A 177 29.56 -30.79 -4.47
C GLU A 177 28.90 -31.32 -5.74
N ASN A 178 29.05 -30.59 -6.84
CA ASN A 178 28.62 -31.00 -8.16
C ASN A 178 29.67 -31.89 -8.83
N LYS A 179 29.53 -33.21 -8.72
CA LYS A 179 30.53 -34.18 -9.20
C LYS A 179 30.47 -34.42 -10.72
N ARG A 180 29.31 -34.19 -11.36
CA ARG A 180 29.04 -34.62 -12.75
C ARG A 180 28.44 -33.55 -13.66
N GLY A 181 28.26 -32.33 -13.18
CA GLY A 181 27.66 -31.22 -13.91
C GLY A 181 26.14 -31.27 -13.96
N GLY A 182 25.54 -30.25 -14.57
CA GLY A 182 24.09 -30.01 -14.52
C GLY A 182 23.76 -28.98 -13.44
N GLY A 183 22.71 -28.20 -13.66
CA GLY A 183 22.40 -27.03 -12.84
C GLY A 183 21.34 -27.29 -11.78
N LEU A 184 21.54 -26.69 -10.62
CA LEU A 184 20.55 -26.49 -9.57
C LEU A 184 20.52 -25.01 -9.20
N THR A 185 19.35 -24.55 -8.75
CA THR A 185 19.23 -23.46 -7.79
C THR A 185 19.04 -24.13 -6.43
N LEU A 186 19.93 -23.88 -5.48
CA LEU A 186 19.82 -24.37 -4.11
C LEU A 186 19.29 -23.26 -3.21
N ASP A 187 18.39 -23.63 -2.33
CA ASP A 187 17.78 -22.71 -1.36
C ASP A 187 18.09 -23.12 0.07
N ALA A 188 17.85 -24.39 0.43
CA ALA A 188 18.14 -24.87 1.79
C ALA A 188 18.27 -26.40 1.86
N PHE A 189 18.84 -26.89 2.96
CA PHE A 189 18.77 -28.27 3.39
C PHE A 189 18.13 -28.38 4.77
N PHE A 190 17.33 -29.43 4.97
CA PHE A 190 16.97 -29.92 6.30
C PHE A 190 17.56 -31.31 6.51
N LEU A 191 18.29 -31.49 7.60
CA LEU A 191 18.82 -32.76 8.04
C LEU A 191 18.01 -33.20 9.27
N SER A 192 17.29 -34.32 9.20
CA SER A 192 16.45 -34.81 10.31
C SER A 192 16.77 -36.25 10.70
N ASN A 193 17.02 -36.52 11.97
CA ASN A 193 17.12 -37.89 12.49
C ASN A 193 15.76 -38.47 12.95
N ASP A 194 14.69 -37.70 12.77
CA ASP A 194 13.30 -38.14 12.85
C ASP A 194 12.83 -38.57 11.45
N PRO A 195 12.56 -39.88 11.23
CA PRO A 195 12.14 -40.38 9.93
C PRO A 195 10.71 -39.93 9.54
N ASP A 196 9.90 -39.50 10.51
CA ASP A 196 8.52 -39.06 10.31
C ASP A 196 8.43 -37.54 10.12
N TRP A 197 9.51 -36.80 10.37
CA TRP A 197 9.56 -35.36 10.16
C TRP A 197 9.80 -35.01 8.68
N ASN A 198 8.96 -34.11 8.15
CA ASN A 198 8.96 -33.72 6.76
C ASN A 198 8.79 -32.19 6.63
N PRO A 199 9.76 -31.47 6.03
CA PRO A 199 9.69 -30.02 5.91
C PRO A 199 8.55 -29.54 5.02
N ALA A 200 8.08 -30.35 4.06
CA ALA A 200 6.94 -29.97 3.20
C ALA A 200 5.63 -29.78 3.99
N SER A 201 5.48 -30.46 5.14
CA SER A 201 4.33 -30.29 6.03
C SER A 201 4.67 -29.48 7.29
N ALA A 202 5.89 -29.61 7.80
CA ALA A 202 6.32 -29.03 9.08
C ALA A 202 6.78 -27.58 8.99
N VAL A 203 7.19 -27.11 7.81
CA VAL A 203 7.69 -25.75 7.60
C VAL A 203 6.65 -24.90 6.88
N ARG A 204 6.45 -23.68 7.34
CA ARG A 204 5.67 -22.64 6.65
C ARG A 204 6.61 -21.51 6.31
N ILE A 205 6.68 -21.17 5.02
CA ILE A 205 7.55 -20.12 4.48
C ILE A 205 6.66 -19.04 3.90
N ASN A 206 6.91 -17.79 4.26
CA ASN A 206 6.32 -16.66 3.58
C ASN A 206 7.01 -16.48 2.21
N ALA A 207 6.21 -16.55 1.13
CA ALA A 207 6.74 -16.54 -0.24
C ALA A 207 7.37 -15.21 -0.64
N GLN A 208 7.01 -14.12 0.02
CA GLN A 208 7.50 -12.76 -0.26
C GLN A 208 8.71 -12.42 0.60
N THR A 209 8.72 -12.87 1.85
CA THR A 209 9.68 -12.42 2.87
C THR A 209 10.78 -13.43 3.15
N GLY A 210 10.54 -14.73 2.94
CA GLY A 210 11.47 -15.79 3.31
C GLY A 210 11.42 -16.18 4.80
N GLU A 211 10.63 -15.47 5.60
CA GLU A 211 10.39 -15.82 7.00
C GLU A 211 9.72 -17.18 7.11
N HIS A 212 10.05 -17.91 8.18
CA HIS A 212 9.56 -19.25 8.35
C HIS A 212 9.25 -19.61 9.80
N THR A 213 8.38 -20.59 9.96
CA THR A 213 8.21 -21.34 11.19
C THR A 213 8.38 -22.82 10.87
N ALA A 214 8.97 -23.57 11.80
CA ALA A 214 9.15 -25.01 11.67
C ALA A 214 8.62 -25.70 12.93
N ALA A 215 7.73 -26.68 12.74
CA ALA A 215 7.29 -27.53 13.84
C ALA A 215 8.47 -28.38 14.34
N PRO A 216 8.64 -28.56 15.67
CA PRO A 216 9.74 -29.35 16.21
C PRO A 216 9.60 -30.84 15.81
N PRO A 217 10.71 -31.59 15.74
CA PRO A 217 10.67 -33.04 15.60
C PRO A 217 10.17 -33.71 16.90
N ALA A 218 9.98 -35.03 16.87
CA ALA A 218 9.61 -35.79 18.06
C ALA A 218 10.61 -35.62 19.23
N GLU A 219 10.17 -35.87 20.46
CA GLU A 219 11.01 -35.73 21.64
C GLU A 219 12.31 -36.57 21.53
N GLY A 220 13.46 -35.95 21.80
CA GLY A 220 14.77 -36.58 21.66
C GLY A 220 15.27 -36.72 20.21
N LYS A 221 14.56 -36.15 19.24
CA LYS A 221 14.98 -36.04 17.84
C LYS A 221 15.40 -34.61 17.51
N HIS A 222 16.11 -34.46 16.39
CA HIS A 222 16.78 -33.24 16.00
C HIS A 222 16.64 -32.96 14.50
N THR A 223 16.50 -31.68 14.19
CA THR A 223 16.52 -31.14 12.83
C THR A 223 17.59 -30.07 12.73
N ILE A 224 18.35 -30.06 11.65
CA ILE A 224 19.34 -29.02 11.33
C ILE A 224 18.88 -28.34 10.04
N LEU A 225 18.70 -27.02 10.08
CA LEU A 225 18.45 -26.19 8.91
C LEU A 225 19.79 -25.62 8.43
N VAL A 226 20.05 -25.76 7.13
CA VAL A 226 21.20 -25.13 6.47
C VAL A 226 20.65 -24.31 5.31
N GLN A 227 20.70 -22.98 5.42
CA GLN A 227 20.36 -22.08 4.33
C GLN A 227 21.52 -22.07 3.31
N ALA A 228 21.22 -22.19 2.02
CA ALA A 228 22.26 -22.45 1.03
C ALA A 228 23.26 -21.27 0.92
N GLU A 229 22.74 -20.05 1.04
CA GLU A 229 23.49 -18.79 0.91
C GLU A 229 24.37 -18.45 2.12
N THR A 230 24.18 -19.15 3.24
CA THR A 230 25.00 -18.97 4.45
C THR A 230 26.29 -19.79 4.40
N CYS A 231 26.68 -20.28 3.21
CA CYS A 231 27.88 -21.07 3.02
C CYS A 231 29.12 -20.28 3.46
N SER A 232 29.94 -20.89 4.33
CA SER A 232 31.21 -20.33 4.80
C SER A 232 32.24 -20.28 3.67
N ARG A 233 32.09 -21.14 2.66
CA ARG A 233 32.95 -21.17 1.46
C ARG A 233 32.18 -21.63 0.23
N ALA A 234 32.40 -20.92 -0.89
CA ALA A 234 31.95 -21.33 -2.22
C ALA A 234 33.16 -21.43 -3.17
N ILE A 235 33.27 -22.56 -3.88
CA ILE A 235 34.36 -22.87 -4.79
C ILE A 235 33.76 -23.15 -6.15
N GLY A 236 33.95 -22.23 -7.10
CA GLY A 236 33.46 -22.37 -8.46
C GLY A 236 33.56 -21.04 -9.21
N PRO A 237 33.75 -21.06 -10.54
CA PRO A 237 34.04 -19.86 -11.31
C PRO A 237 32.84 -18.92 -11.49
N GLU A 238 31.61 -19.42 -11.33
CA GLU A 238 30.38 -18.71 -11.71
C GLU A 238 29.32 -18.65 -10.59
N ILE A 239 29.63 -19.21 -9.42
CA ILE A 239 28.69 -19.33 -8.31
C ILE A 239 28.18 -17.95 -7.90
N THR A 240 26.86 -17.84 -7.75
CA THR A 240 26.20 -16.62 -7.26
C THR A 240 25.49 -16.92 -5.96
N ILE A 241 25.87 -16.19 -4.90
CA ILE A 241 25.28 -16.30 -3.56
C ILE A 241 24.32 -15.12 -3.38
N GLY A 242 23.05 -15.41 -3.11
CA GLY A 242 22.07 -14.38 -2.76
C GLY A 242 22.39 -13.74 -1.42
N THR A 243 22.14 -12.45 -1.27
CA THR A 243 22.23 -11.79 0.04
C THR A 243 20.92 -11.99 0.81
N PRO A 244 20.95 -12.53 2.05
CA PRO A 244 19.74 -12.73 2.84
C PRO A 244 19.14 -11.39 3.25
N GLN A 245 18.08 -11.00 2.58
CA GLN A 245 17.33 -9.79 2.86
C GLN A 245 15.85 -10.09 2.78
N ILE A 246 15.10 -9.64 3.78
CA ILE A 246 13.66 -9.63 3.68
C ILE A 246 13.26 -8.49 2.74
N ARG A 247 12.68 -8.85 1.60
CA ARG A 247 12.36 -7.88 0.53
C ARG A 247 11.13 -7.03 0.81
N GLY A 248 10.39 -7.36 1.86
CA GLY A 248 9.39 -6.51 2.51
C GLY A 248 8.69 -7.21 3.68
N SER A 249 8.02 -6.48 4.57
CA SER A 249 7.21 -7.06 5.65
C SER A 249 5.90 -6.31 5.84
N ASN A 250 4.84 -7.00 6.24
CA ASN A 250 3.57 -6.35 6.60
C ASN A 250 3.53 -5.93 8.08
N ASP A 251 4.43 -6.46 8.93
CA ASP A 251 4.33 -6.31 10.39
C ASP A 251 5.29 -5.28 11.00
N ARG A 252 6.26 -4.77 10.22
CA ARG A 252 7.30 -3.89 10.73
C ARG A 252 7.89 -2.93 9.71
N VAL A 253 8.40 -1.81 10.20
CA VAL A 253 9.27 -0.86 9.48
C VAL A 253 10.60 -0.79 10.22
N VAL A 254 11.71 -0.99 9.53
CA VAL A 254 13.06 -0.76 10.06
C VAL A 254 13.49 0.65 9.66
N MET A 255 14.04 1.41 10.61
CA MET A 255 14.53 2.76 10.39
C MET A 255 16.06 2.81 10.44
N LYS A 256 16.65 3.88 9.91
CA LYS A 256 18.06 4.16 10.20
C LYS A 256 18.21 4.59 11.66
N PRO A 257 19.32 4.24 12.34
CA PRO A 257 19.55 4.65 13.72
C PRO A 257 19.45 6.16 13.95
N GLU A 258 20.04 6.96 13.06
CA GLU A 258 20.03 8.43 13.14
C GLU A 258 18.65 9.06 12.90
N ASP A 259 17.74 8.31 12.27
CA ASP A 259 16.40 8.76 11.97
C ASP A 259 15.40 8.36 13.08
N PHE A 260 15.77 7.47 14.00
CA PHE A 260 14.85 6.96 15.02
C PHE A 260 14.65 7.99 16.13
N PRO A 261 13.41 8.48 16.36
CA PRO A 261 13.18 9.54 17.33
C PRO A 261 13.27 9.01 18.78
N ASP A 262 13.91 9.78 19.66
CA ASP A 262 14.03 9.50 21.10
C ASP A 262 12.78 9.96 21.87
N TRP A 263 11.61 9.48 21.44
CA TRP A 263 10.34 9.81 22.08
C TRP A 263 10.04 8.89 23.25
N SER A 264 9.66 9.50 24.37
CA SER A 264 9.25 8.79 25.57
C SER A 264 7.84 8.19 25.48
N ASN A 265 6.96 8.78 24.66
CA ASN A 265 5.58 8.36 24.51
C ASN A 265 5.19 8.26 23.02
N TRP A 266 4.76 7.07 22.60
CA TRP A 266 4.31 6.79 21.24
C TRP A 266 2.79 6.69 21.12
N THR A 267 2.05 7.07 22.17
CA THR A 267 0.58 6.98 22.20
C THR A 267 -0.02 7.80 21.05
N GLY A 268 -0.87 7.19 20.24
CA GLY A 268 -1.53 7.85 19.11
C GLY A 268 -0.71 7.91 17.82
N ALA A 269 0.51 7.35 17.81
CA ALA A 269 1.39 7.31 16.65
C ALA A 269 0.74 6.52 15.49
N GLU A 270 0.70 7.16 14.32
CA GLU A 270 0.24 6.58 13.07
C GLU A 270 1.37 6.65 12.03
N LEU A 271 1.58 5.55 11.32
CA LEU A 271 2.44 5.45 10.16
C LEU A 271 1.65 5.86 8.91
N HIS A 272 2.14 6.88 8.20
CA HIS A 272 1.68 7.24 6.87
C HIS A 272 2.73 6.81 5.85
N ILE A 273 2.42 5.81 5.05
CA ILE A 273 3.40 5.14 4.18
C ILE A 273 2.86 4.95 2.76
N PHE A 274 3.75 4.96 1.77
CA PHE A 274 3.49 4.43 0.42
C PHE A 274 4.11 3.03 0.32
N PRO A 275 3.37 1.96 0.69
CA PRO A 275 3.91 0.61 0.79
C PRO A 275 4.04 -0.06 -0.59
N ALA A 276 4.60 -1.27 -0.58
CA ALA A 276 4.83 -2.12 -1.74
C ALA A 276 5.55 -1.36 -2.86
N TRP A 277 4.90 -1.20 -4.01
CA TRP A 277 5.45 -0.54 -5.19
C TRP A 277 5.12 0.96 -5.26
N GLY A 278 4.49 1.53 -4.23
CA GLY A 278 4.13 2.95 -4.18
C GLY A 278 2.92 3.32 -5.05
N TRP A 279 2.04 2.35 -5.31
CA TRP A 279 0.80 2.56 -6.07
C TRP A 279 -0.28 3.31 -5.27
N VAL A 280 -0.27 3.11 -3.96
CA VAL A 280 -1.21 3.69 -2.99
C VAL A 280 -0.46 4.17 -1.77
N ASN A 281 -1.11 4.97 -0.92
CA ASN A 281 -0.67 5.18 0.45
C ASN A 281 -1.58 4.44 1.43
N THR A 282 -1.10 4.28 2.66
CA THR A 282 -1.87 3.73 3.77
C THR A 282 -1.53 4.48 5.04
N ILE A 283 -2.53 4.59 5.92
CA ILE A 283 -2.42 5.13 7.26
C ILE A 283 -2.74 3.97 8.22
N THR A 284 -1.83 3.64 9.13
CA THR A 284 -2.02 2.56 10.11
C THR A 284 -1.45 2.97 11.46
N ALA A 285 -1.97 2.42 12.55
CA ALA A 285 -1.38 2.60 13.88
C ALA A 285 0.02 1.97 13.95
N ILE A 286 0.90 2.59 14.75
CA ILE A 286 2.13 1.98 15.27
C ILE A 286 1.77 1.32 16.60
N ASN A 287 1.82 -0.01 16.62
CA ASN A 287 1.33 -0.82 17.74
C ASN A 287 2.33 -0.87 18.89
N SER A 288 3.61 -0.90 18.58
CA SER A 288 4.73 -0.87 19.52
C SER A 288 6.02 -0.49 18.81
N VAL A 289 7.07 -0.22 19.58
CA VAL A 289 8.39 0.12 19.06
C VAL A 289 9.47 -0.69 19.78
N ALA A 290 10.57 -0.99 19.07
CA ALA A 290 11.79 -1.55 19.64
C ALA A 290 12.95 -0.58 19.34
N PRO A 291 13.26 0.37 20.25
CA PRO A 291 14.23 1.42 19.99
C PRO A 291 15.65 0.91 19.71
N GLU A 292 16.11 -0.12 20.43
CA GLU A 292 17.45 -0.69 20.27
C GLU A 292 17.67 -1.30 18.87
N ASP A 293 16.59 -1.84 18.28
CA ASP A 293 16.60 -2.44 16.95
C ASP A 293 16.13 -1.46 15.85
N HIS A 294 15.70 -0.26 16.24
CA HIS A 294 15.13 0.76 15.37
C HIS A 294 13.90 0.28 14.57
N ILE A 295 13.03 -0.50 15.23
CA ILE A 295 11.84 -1.12 14.63
C ILE A 295 10.55 -0.45 15.09
N LEU A 296 9.67 -0.16 14.14
CA LEU A 296 8.27 0.16 14.37
C LEU A 296 7.40 -1.06 14.03
N TRP A 297 6.58 -1.53 14.97
CA TRP A 297 5.64 -2.64 14.74
C TRP A 297 4.29 -2.11 14.26
N VAL A 298 3.81 -2.64 13.14
CA VAL A 298 2.62 -2.17 12.44
C VAL A 298 1.78 -3.35 11.94
N ASN A 299 0.62 -3.06 11.34
CA ASN A 299 -0.15 -4.03 10.56
C ASN A 299 -0.48 -3.42 9.21
N CYS A 300 0.51 -3.38 8.33
CA CYS A 300 0.37 -2.77 7.01
C CYS A 300 -0.39 -3.74 6.07
N PRO A 301 -1.47 -3.29 5.39
CA PRO A 301 -2.22 -4.10 4.44
C PRO A 301 -1.39 -4.58 3.23
N GLN A 302 -0.31 -3.87 2.92
CA GLN A 302 0.66 -4.24 1.89
C GLN A 302 2.06 -4.29 2.48
N GLU A 303 2.92 -5.10 1.88
CA GLU A 303 4.31 -5.25 2.31
C GLU A 303 5.04 -3.89 2.33
N VAL A 304 5.75 -3.60 3.41
CA VAL A 304 6.70 -2.50 3.55
C VAL A 304 8.02 -2.96 2.98
N ARG A 305 8.48 -2.31 1.90
CA ARG A 305 9.72 -2.65 1.20
C ARG A 305 10.81 -1.61 1.49
N PRO A 306 12.10 -1.97 1.38
CA PRO A 306 13.18 -1.00 1.47
C PRO A 306 12.94 0.18 0.52
N GLY A 307 13.22 1.39 1.00
CA GLY A 307 13.00 2.61 0.25
C GLY A 307 11.57 3.12 0.22
N ASN A 308 10.57 2.38 0.74
CA ASN A 308 9.22 2.92 0.88
C ASN A 308 9.25 4.17 1.76
N ARG A 309 8.74 5.28 1.22
CA ARG A 309 8.69 6.56 1.93
C ARG A 309 7.56 6.57 2.94
N PHE A 310 7.84 7.10 4.13
CA PHE A 310 6.85 7.26 5.18
C PHE A 310 7.13 8.47 6.08
N PHE A 311 6.16 8.80 6.91
CA PHE A 311 6.32 9.66 8.08
C PHE A 311 5.47 9.13 9.24
N ILE A 312 5.78 9.58 10.44
CA ILE A 312 5.06 9.24 11.66
C ILE A 312 4.27 10.48 12.09
N ALA A 313 2.97 10.35 12.35
CA ALA A 313 2.13 11.45 12.77
C ALA A 313 1.35 11.12 14.05
N GLY A 314 0.87 12.16 14.73
CA GLY A 314 -0.05 11.99 15.86
C GLY A 314 0.63 11.75 17.20
N VAL A 315 1.91 12.07 17.32
CA VAL A 315 2.67 12.00 18.58
C VAL A 315 2.84 13.39 19.17
N ARG A 316 2.68 13.55 20.48
CA ARG A 316 2.81 14.86 21.15
C ARG A 316 4.22 15.42 21.03
N GLU A 317 5.24 14.58 21.17
CA GLU A 317 6.65 14.95 21.05
C GLU A 317 7.06 15.36 19.63
N ALA A 318 6.25 15.04 18.60
CA ALA A 318 6.45 15.52 17.24
C ALA A 318 5.87 16.93 17.00
N LEU A 319 5.16 17.53 17.97
CA LEU A 319 4.67 18.91 17.87
C LEU A 319 5.82 19.88 18.17
N ASP A 320 6.58 20.23 17.14
CA ASP A 320 7.83 20.99 17.28
C ASP A 320 8.01 22.11 16.23
N ALA A 321 7.06 22.28 15.30
CA ALA A 321 7.09 23.33 14.28
C ALA A 321 5.81 24.20 14.25
N PRO A 322 5.89 25.46 13.79
CA PRO A 322 4.73 26.30 13.53
C PRO A 322 3.74 25.66 12.54
N GLY A 323 2.44 25.80 12.83
CA GLY A 323 1.34 25.26 12.03
C GLY A 323 0.97 23.82 12.40
N GLU A 324 1.68 23.19 13.34
CA GLU A 324 1.41 21.83 13.77
C GLU A 324 0.40 21.75 14.92
N TRP A 325 -0.33 20.63 14.99
CA TRP A 325 -1.25 20.35 16.08
C TRP A 325 -1.27 18.87 16.47
N HIS A 326 -1.67 18.58 17.70
CA HIS A 326 -1.80 17.24 18.26
C HIS A 326 -3.09 17.14 19.09
N ILE A 327 -3.71 15.97 19.17
CA ILE A 327 -4.79 15.67 20.11
C ILE A 327 -4.41 14.45 20.94
N ASP A 328 -4.46 14.58 22.27
CA ASP A 328 -4.40 13.45 23.17
C ASP A 328 -5.81 12.85 23.30
N PRO A 329 -6.07 11.64 22.76
CA PRO A 329 -7.38 11.04 22.79
C PRO A 329 -7.82 10.61 24.19
N ALA A 330 -6.89 10.42 25.13
CA ALA A 330 -7.23 10.01 26.49
C ALA A 330 -7.78 11.18 27.31
N SER A 331 -7.21 12.37 27.14
CA SER A 331 -7.63 13.57 27.88
C SER A 331 -8.57 14.50 27.10
N GLY A 332 -8.64 14.36 25.77
CA GLY A 332 -9.32 15.32 24.90
C GLY A 332 -8.56 16.66 24.78
N THR A 333 -7.27 16.69 25.10
CA THR A 333 -6.46 17.92 25.01
C THR A 333 -5.95 18.10 23.58
N VAL A 334 -6.35 19.19 22.93
CA VAL A 334 -5.80 19.64 21.65
C VAL A 334 -4.66 20.59 21.93
N SER A 335 -3.48 20.33 21.38
CA SER A 335 -2.30 21.21 21.42
C SER A 335 -2.02 21.77 20.02
N LEU A 336 -1.66 23.04 19.92
CA LEU A 336 -1.44 23.76 18.66
C LEU A 336 -0.24 24.69 18.79
N TRP A 337 0.70 24.63 17.84
CA TRP A 337 1.68 25.68 17.63
C TRP A 337 1.19 26.58 16.48
N PRO A 338 0.63 27.77 16.74
CA PRO A 338 0.10 28.61 15.68
C PRO A 338 1.21 29.21 14.81
N ASP A 339 0.99 29.28 13.49
CA ASP A 339 1.87 29.98 12.55
C ASP A 339 1.39 31.43 12.36
N GLY A 340 1.74 32.30 13.31
CA GLY A 340 1.53 33.74 13.21
C GLY A 340 0.11 34.25 13.45
N PHE A 341 -0.79 33.44 14.01
CA PHE A 341 -2.15 33.85 14.40
C PHE A 341 -2.44 33.61 15.89
N ASP A 342 -3.39 34.36 16.45
CA ASP A 342 -3.90 34.12 17.82
C ASP A 342 -5.03 33.07 17.78
N PRO A 343 -4.88 31.89 18.43
CA PRO A 343 -5.91 30.85 18.43
C PRO A 343 -7.26 31.28 19.01
N ARG A 344 -7.31 32.35 19.81
CA ARG A 344 -8.56 32.88 20.39
C ARG A 344 -9.37 33.70 19.40
N GLU A 345 -8.72 34.22 18.35
CA GLU A 345 -9.34 35.05 17.31
C GLU A 345 -9.53 34.29 16.00
N ALA A 346 -8.91 33.11 15.87
CA ALA A 346 -8.94 32.29 14.66
C ALA A 346 -10.18 31.39 14.59
N ASP A 347 -10.63 31.11 13.36
CA ASP A 347 -11.68 30.13 13.08
C ASP A 347 -11.06 28.72 13.03
N ILE A 348 -10.95 28.08 14.21
CA ILE A 348 -10.38 26.74 14.37
C ILE A 348 -11.50 25.71 14.48
N VAL A 349 -11.58 24.79 13.52
CA VAL A 349 -12.68 23.83 13.37
C VAL A 349 -12.15 22.42 13.18
N ALA A 350 -12.75 21.47 13.90
CA ALA A 350 -12.54 20.04 13.73
C ALA A 350 -13.82 19.37 13.21
N PRO A 351 -13.74 18.32 12.38
CA PRO A 351 -14.91 17.65 11.82
C PRO A 351 -15.59 16.72 12.84
N VAL A 352 -16.90 16.50 12.69
CA VAL A 352 -17.68 15.49 13.44
C VAL A 352 -18.45 14.51 12.56
N HIS A 353 -18.67 14.82 11.28
CA HIS A 353 -19.45 13.98 10.37
C HIS A 353 -18.61 13.51 9.17
N GLU A 354 -18.78 12.26 8.75
CA GLU A 354 -18.14 11.73 7.53
C GLU A 354 -18.87 12.20 6.25
N SER A 355 -20.19 12.33 6.34
CA SER A 355 -21.07 12.80 5.26
C SER A 355 -22.04 13.85 5.76
N LEU A 356 -22.37 14.82 4.91
CA LEU A 356 -23.33 15.89 5.23
C LEU A 356 -24.74 15.55 4.74
N PHE A 357 -24.85 14.90 3.58
CA PHE A 357 -26.11 14.42 3.04
C PHE A 357 -25.97 12.98 2.56
N ILE A 358 -26.94 12.16 2.97
CA ILE A 358 -27.07 10.77 2.55
C ILE A 358 -28.44 10.64 1.89
N LEU A 359 -28.47 10.30 0.61
CA LEU A 359 -29.69 9.89 -0.09
C LEU A 359 -29.66 8.38 -0.21
N GLU A 360 -30.62 7.72 0.41
CA GLU A 360 -30.65 6.27 0.54
C GLU A 360 -32.02 5.74 0.09
N GLY A 361 -32.06 5.23 -1.14
CA GLY A 361 -33.17 4.45 -1.68
C GLY A 361 -32.90 2.95 -1.62
N ASP A 362 -33.77 2.18 -2.26
CA ASP A 362 -33.65 0.72 -2.41
C ASP A 362 -33.72 0.36 -3.90
N SER A 363 -32.56 0.02 -4.48
CA SER A 363 -32.42 -0.33 -5.89
C SER A 363 -33.05 -1.68 -6.24
N ALA A 364 -33.11 -2.62 -5.29
CA ALA A 364 -33.72 -3.93 -5.48
C ALA A 364 -35.25 -3.84 -5.54
N ALA A 365 -35.83 -2.93 -4.75
CA ALA A 365 -37.25 -2.60 -4.80
C ALA A 365 -37.62 -1.54 -5.86
N GLU A 366 -36.64 -1.03 -6.61
CA GLU A 366 -36.78 0.11 -7.54
C GLU A 366 -37.36 1.38 -6.87
N ALA A 367 -37.11 1.55 -5.57
CA ALA A 367 -37.54 2.70 -4.78
C ALA A 367 -36.41 3.73 -4.68
N TYR A 368 -36.26 4.56 -5.71
CA TYR A 368 -35.20 5.55 -5.78
C TYR A 368 -35.54 6.83 -5.00
N VAL A 369 -34.50 7.49 -4.48
CA VAL A 369 -34.61 8.89 -4.03
C VAL A 369 -34.45 9.81 -5.22
N GLU A 370 -35.51 10.52 -5.58
CA GLU A 370 -35.58 11.27 -6.83
C GLU A 370 -35.74 12.78 -6.65
N HIS A 371 -35.22 13.55 -7.60
CA HIS A 371 -35.43 14.99 -7.72
C HIS A 371 -34.99 15.81 -6.49
N VAL A 372 -33.85 15.45 -5.91
CA VAL A 372 -33.17 16.26 -4.88
C VAL A 372 -32.04 17.07 -5.53
N HIS A 373 -32.07 18.38 -5.30
CA HIS A 373 -31.20 19.33 -6.00
C HIS A 373 -30.47 20.23 -5.01
N PHE A 374 -29.17 20.45 -5.24
CA PHE A 374 -28.29 21.34 -4.50
C PHE A 374 -27.74 22.40 -5.46
N ARG A 375 -27.82 23.68 -5.09
CA ARG A 375 -27.33 24.79 -5.92
C ARG A 375 -26.62 25.89 -5.14
N GLY A 376 -25.40 26.24 -5.55
CA GLY A 376 -24.72 27.43 -5.01
C GLY A 376 -24.27 27.30 -3.55
N LEU A 377 -24.14 26.08 -3.03
CA LEU A 377 -23.78 25.81 -1.63
C LEU A 377 -22.28 25.52 -1.51
N THR A 378 -21.67 25.90 -0.39
CA THR A 378 -20.33 25.44 0.00
C THR A 378 -20.45 24.31 1.02
N PHE A 379 -19.74 23.21 0.83
CA PHE A 379 -19.67 22.07 1.75
C PHE A 379 -18.24 21.88 2.28
N MET A 380 -18.09 21.65 3.58
CA MET A 380 -16.77 21.49 4.21
C MET A 380 -16.79 20.70 5.52
N ASP A 381 -15.60 20.44 6.06
CA ASP A 381 -15.36 19.93 7.42
C ASP A 381 -15.93 18.53 7.67
N THR A 382 -15.74 17.61 6.72
CA THR A 382 -16.03 16.18 6.94
C THR A 382 -14.80 15.37 7.34
N THR A 383 -15.01 14.32 8.13
CA THR A 383 -13.98 13.35 8.56
C THR A 383 -13.97 12.08 7.69
N TYR A 384 -13.09 11.14 8.02
CA TYR A 384 -12.90 9.87 7.31
C TYR A 384 -12.51 8.73 8.27
N ASP A 385 -12.76 7.50 7.84
CA ASP A 385 -12.31 6.27 8.48
C ASP A 385 -11.01 5.71 7.83
N LEU A 386 -10.47 4.66 8.44
CA LEU A 386 -9.27 3.95 7.97
C LEU A 386 -9.60 2.54 7.42
N ASP A 387 -10.88 2.18 7.25
CA ASP A 387 -11.30 0.81 6.95
C ASP A 387 -10.98 0.40 5.51
N HIS A 388 -10.95 1.36 4.58
CA HIS A 388 -10.78 1.10 3.14
C HIS A 388 -9.57 1.86 2.57
N THR A 389 -8.37 1.32 2.76
CA THR A 389 -7.13 2.02 2.38
C THR A 389 -6.85 2.00 0.86
N TYR A 390 -7.22 0.91 0.16
CA TYR A 390 -6.90 0.75 -1.26
C TYR A 390 -7.84 1.54 -2.18
N SER A 391 -9.12 1.67 -1.84
CA SER A 391 -10.10 2.45 -2.61
C SER A 391 -11.08 3.10 -1.64
N PRO A 392 -10.61 4.09 -0.85
CA PRO A 392 -11.46 4.81 0.08
C PRO A 392 -12.59 5.48 -0.69
N ALA A 393 -13.77 5.54 -0.08
CA ALA A 393 -14.99 6.04 -0.71
C ALA A 393 -15.85 6.88 0.24
N ASN A 394 -15.26 7.47 1.29
CA ASN A 394 -15.97 8.48 2.09
C ASN A 394 -16.34 9.63 1.18
N ALA A 395 -17.50 10.24 1.40
CA ALA A 395 -17.95 11.36 0.57
C ALA A 395 -18.80 12.36 1.35
N VAL A 396 -18.69 13.62 0.98
CA VAL A 396 -19.49 14.72 1.51
C VAL A 396 -20.98 14.49 1.22
N LEU A 397 -21.30 14.12 -0.02
CA LEU A 397 -22.62 13.69 -0.44
C LEU A 397 -22.57 12.21 -0.85
N SER A 398 -23.37 11.36 -0.21
CA SER A 398 -23.43 9.93 -0.50
C SER A 398 -24.80 9.57 -1.05
N PHE A 399 -24.85 9.19 -2.33
CA PHE A 399 -26.08 8.80 -3.01
C PHE A 399 -26.07 7.29 -3.29
N SER A 400 -27.10 6.62 -2.78
CA SER A 400 -27.34 5.19 -2.92
C SER A 400 -28.77 5.01 -3.42
N ALA A 401 -28.95 4.36 -4.58
CA ALA A 401 -30.25 4.29 -5.26
C ALA A 401 -30.92 5.68 -5.37
N ALA A 402 -30.17 6.68 -5.83
CA ALA A 402 -30.69 8.02 -6.12
C ALA A 402 -30.76 8.25 -7.62
N ALA A 403 -31.84 8.87 -8.09
CA ALA A 403 -32.01 9.15 -9.51
C ALA A 403 -32.44 10.60 -9.79
N GLN A 404 -31.99 11.14 -10.92
CA GLN A 404 -32.43 12.46 -11.40
C GLN A 404 -32.18 13.61 -10.40
N CYS A 405 -31.16 13.46 -9.55
CA CYS A 405 -30.70 14.49 -8.62
C CYS A 405 -29.64 15.38 -9.26
N SER A 406 -29.42 16.58 -8.72
CA SER A 406 -28.36 17.47 -9.24
C SER A 406 -27.59 18.23 -8.18
N ILE A 407 -26.29 18.35 -8.37
CA ILE A 407 -25.37 19.21 -7.64
C ILE A 407 -24.81 20.21 -8.64
N ASP A 408 -25.17 21.48 -8.48
CA ASP A 408 -24.96 22.51 -9.50
C ASP A 408 -24.34 23.78 -8.92
N ALA A 409 -23.19 24.20 -9.45
CA ALA A 409 -22.51 25.42 -9.00
C ALA A 409 -22.21 25.45 -7.49
N CYS A 410 -21.94 24.28 -6.90
CA CYS A 410 -21.53 24.14 -5.50
C CYS A 410 -20.00 24.13 -5.35
N GLU A 411 -19.54 24.35 -4.13
CA GLU A 411 -18.14 24.29 -3.73
C GLU A 411 -17.92 23.20 -2.68
N PHE A 412 -16.85 22.44 -2.80
CA PHE A 412 -16.43 21.40 -1.85
C PHE A 412 -14.99 21.67 -1.46
N THR A 413 -14.73 21.87 -0.17
CA THR A 413 -13.39 22.21 0.32
C THR A 413 -13.14 21.74 1.73
N LEU A 414 -11.89 21.44 2.09
CA LEU A 414 -11.48 21.09 3.46
C LEU A 414 -12.29 19.92 4.04
N SER A 415 -12.61 18.95 3.18
CA SER A 415 -13.38 17.76 3.50
C SER A 415 -12.53 16.52 3.21
N ALA A 416 -12.58 15.53 4.10
CA ALA A 416 -11.68 14.37 4.00
C ALA A 416 -12.01 13.40 2.85
N GLY A 417 -13.28 13.32 2.44
CA GLY A 417 -13.76 12.39 1.41
C GLY A 417 -13.81 12.96 -0.01
N TYR A 418 -14.48 12.22 -0.91
CA TYR A 418 -14.91 12.70 -2.22
C TYR A 418 -16.00 13.77 -2.08
N ALA A 419 -16.18 14.62 -3.09
CA ALA A 419 -17.35 15.52 -3.12
C ALA A 419 -18.67 14.73 -3.25
N LEU A 420 -18.69 13.70 -4.11
CA LEU A 420 -19.87 12.87 -4.36
C LEU A 420 -19.51 11.38 -4.51
N LYS A 421 -20.27 10.52 -3.83
CA LYS A 421 -20.31 9.08 -4.07
C LYS A 421 -21.65 8.68 -4.70
N LEU A 422 -21.60 7.83 -5.72
CA LEU A 422 -22.76 7.21 -6.37
C LEU A 422 -22.66 5.68 -6.24
N ALA A 423 -23.71 5.03 -5.72
CA ALA A 423 -23.78 3.59 -5.51
C ALA A 423 -25.18 3.03 -5.80
N HIS A 424 -25.32 1.71 -5.84
CA HIS A 424 -26.58 0.97 -5.90
C HIS A 424 -27.53 1.49 -6.98
N ARG A 425 -27.11 1.36 -8.24
CA ARG A 425 -27.86 1.78 -9.43
C ARG A 425 -28.25 3.26 -9.43
N SER A 426 -27.54 4.13 -8.72
CA SER A 426 -27.76 5.57 -8.81
C SER A 426 -27.54 6.05 -10.25
N HIS A 427 -28.53 6.75 -10.82
CA HIS A 427 -28.53 7.07 -12.25
C HIS A 427 -29.15 8.41 -12.63
N GLU A 428 -28.79 8.90 -13.81
CA GLU A 428 -29.27 10.20 -14.33
C GLU A 428 -28.98 11.38 -13.38
N ASN A 429 -28.02 11.23 -12.46
CA ASN A 429 -27.60 12.28 -11.56
C ASN A 429 -26.61 13.21 -12.26
N ARG A 430 -26.60 14.47 -11.85
CA ARG A 430 -25.82 15.53 -12.50
C ARG A 430 -24.93 16.24 -11.49
N PHE A 431 -23.62 16.08 -11.62
CA PHE A 431 -22.60 16.83 -10.90
C PHE A 431 -21.95 17.84 -11.85
N VAL A 432 -22.44 19.08 -11.85
CA VAL A 432 -22.14 20.05 -12.91
C VAL A 432 -21.73 21.42 -12.36
N ARG A 433 -20.76 22.08 -13.00
CA ARG A 433 -20.29 23.45 -12.67
C ARG A 433 -19.77 23.62 -11.23
N ASN A 434 -19.35 22.54 -10.58
CA ASN A 434 -18.87 22.59 -9.21
C ASN A 434 -17.39 22.94 -9.13
N HIS A 435 -16.97 23.46 -7.99
CA HIS A 435 -15.58 23.68 -7.61
C HIS A 435 -15.22 22.70 -6.48
N VAL A 436 -14.27 21.79 -6.71
CA VAL A 436 -13.80 20.84 -5.69
C VAL A 436 -12.32 21.11 -5.46
N HIS A 437 -11.93 21.47 -4.24
CA HIS A 437 -10.52 21.73 -3.95
C HIS A 437 -10.12 21.45 -2.52
N ASP A 438 -8.84 21.16 -2.29
CA ASP A 438 -8.31 20.90 -0.95
C ASP A 438 -9.13 19.82 -0.20
N VAL A 439 -9.40 18.70 -0.89
CA VAL A 439 -10.13 17.55 -0.34
C VAL A 439 -9.20 16.34 -0.15
N GLY A 440 -9.53 15.52 0.83
CA GLY A 440 -8.69 14.39 1.23
C GLY A 440 -8.72 13.23 0.24
N GLN A 441 -9.79 13.10 -0.54
CA GLN A 441 -9.93 12.10 -1.60
C GLN A 441 -10.16 12.81 -2.95
N GLY A 442 -11.28 12.60 -3.65
CA GLY A 442 -11.43 13.08 -5.03
C GLY A 442 -12.69 13.89 -5.32
N GLY A 443 -13.05 13.99 -6.60
CA GLY A 443 -14.27 14.67 -7.04
C GLY A 443 -15.50 13.77 -6.91
N VAL A 444 -15.67 12.85 -7.86
CA VAL A 444 -16.80 11.91 -7.89
C VAL A 444 -16.28 10.48 -7.89
N ILE A 445 -16.82 9.63 -7.01
CA ILE A 445 -16.57 8.18 -7.03
C ILE A 445 -17.86 7.41 -7.34
N MET A 446 -17.77 6.41 -8.19
CA MET A 446 -18.85 5.48 -8.53
C MET A 446 -18.45 4.08 -8.14
N VAL A 447 -19.24 3.44 -7.29
CA VAL A 447 -18.94 2.14 -6.68
C VAL A 447 -20.11 1.17 -6.86
N GLY A 448 -19.84 -0.12 -6.69
CA GLY A 448 -20.83 -1.20 -6.73
C GLY A 448 -20.26 -2.45 -7.38
N ASP A 449 -21.17 -3.32 -7.81
CA ASP A 449 -20.88 -4.52 -8.61
C ASP A 449 -21.69 -4.50 -9.92
N ALA A 450 -21.64 -5.58 -10.69
CA ALA A 450 -22.30 -5.74 -11.97
C ALA A 450 -23.81 -5.48 -11.92
N SER A 451 -24.48 -5.89 -10.85
CA SER A 451 -25.92 -5.67 -10.62
C SER A 451 -26.22 -4.27 -10.11
N GLU A 452 -25.32 -3.69 -9.32
CA GLU A 452 -25.56 -2.47 -8.55
C GLU A 452 -24.80 -1.24 -9.05
N GLN A 453 -24.19 -1.32 -10.23
CA GLN A 453 -23.37 -0.25 -10.79
C GLN A 453 -24.14 1.05 -11.03
N ALA A 454 -23.55 2.19 -10.68
CA ALA A 454 -24.08 3.49 -11.05
C ALA A 454 -24.02 3.69 -12.58
N HIS A 455 -25.05 4.27 -13.17
CA HIS A 455 -25.12 4.40 -14.63
C HIS A 455 -25.75 5.69 -15.14
N HIS A 456 -25.44 6.07 -16.39
CA HIS A 456 -26.07 7.23 -17.04
C HIS A 456 -25.92 8.56 -16.26
N ASN A 457 -24.90 8.69 -15.41
CA ASN A 457 -24.64 9.91 -14.66
C ASN A 457 -23.79 10.89 -15.48
N LEU A 458 -23.90 12.18 -15.16
CA LEU A 458 -23.15 13.25 -15.79
C LEU A 458 -22.23 13.95 -14.79
N VAL A 459 -20.92 13.89 -15.04
CA VAL A 459 -19.90 14.68 -14.35
C VAL A 459 -19.35 15.68 -15.36
N ALA A 460 -19.78 16.94 -15.28
CA ALA A 460 -19.46 17.90 -16.34
C ALA A 460 -19.15 19.34 -15.92
N ALA A 461 -18.25 19.99 -16.64
CA ALA A 461 -17.92 21.41 -16.44
C ALA A 461 -17.47 21.75 -15.01
N ASN A 462 -16.89 20.79 -14.28
CA ASN A 462 -16.38 21.02 -12.94
C ASN A 462 -14.92 21.47 -12.99
N THR A 463 -14.50 22.25 -12.00
CA THR A 463 -13.09 22.52 -11.71
C THR A 463 -12.70 21.77 -10.46
N MET A 464 -11.69 20.92 -10.54
CA MET A 464 -11.23 20.06 -9.45
C MET A 464 -9.72 20.25 -9.28
N THR A 465 -9.26 20.76 -8.14
CA THR A 465 -7.86 21.12 -7.93
C THR A 465 -7.35 20.66 -6.57
N ASP A 466 -6.10 20.21 -6.45
CA ASP A 466 -5.52 19.89 -5.14
C ASP A 466 -6.32 18.80 -4.40
N LEU A 467 -6.56 17.69 -5.10
CA LEU A 467 -7.27 16.52 -4.57
C LEU A 467 -6.29 15.55 -3.89
N GLY A 468 -6.81 14.61 -3.14
CA GLY A 468 -6.06 13.47 -2.60
C GLY A 468 -5.08 13.85 -1.50
N LYS A 469 -5.41 14.87 -0.71
CA LYS A 469 -4.57 15.38 0.39
C LYS A 469 -4.41 14.39 1.55
N ILE A 470 -5.21 13.33 1.60
CA ILE A 470 -5.17 12.27 2.63
C ILE A 470 -4.83 10.93 1.97
N TYR A 471 -5.55 10.57 0.91
CA TYR A 471 -5.32 9.34 0.16
C TYR A 471 -4.87 9.64 -1.27
N ALA A 472 -3.81 8.94 -1.68
CA ALA A 472 -3.17 9.11 -2.98
C ALA A 472 -3.75 8.21 -4.07
N HIS A 473 -4.46 7.13 -3.71
CA HIS A 473 -5.13 6.25 -4.68
C HIS A 473 -6.57 6.72 -4.99
N VAL A 474 -6.66 7.91 -5.58
CA VAL A 474 -7.93 8.62 -5.84
C VAL A 474 -7.95 9.26 -7.23
N ALA A 475 -9.11 9.79 -7.62
CA ALA A 475 -9.25 10.50 -8.90
C ALA A 475 -10.20 11.72 -8.83
N GLY A 476 -10.10 12.61 -9.81
CA GLY A 476 -11.13 13.62 -10.03
C GLY A 476 -12.49 12.97 -10.36
N ALA A 477 -12.51 12.00 -11.27
CA ALA A 477 -13.64 11.11 -11.46
C ALA A 477 -13.19 9.65 -11.44
N TYR A 478 -13.64 8.89 -10.44
CA TYR A 478 -13.24 7.50 -10.23
C TYR A 478 -14.43 6.57 -10.40
N VAL A 479 -14.46 5.82 -11.50
CA VAL A 479 -15.45 4.77 -11.73
C VAL A 479 -14.78 3.45 -11.37
N THR A 480 -14.97 2.97 -10.13
CA THR A 480 -14.50 1.64 -9.73
C THR A 480 -15.42 0.55 -10.25
N THR A 481 -16.72 0.90 -10.38
CA THR A 481 -17.76 0.14 -11.07
C THR A 481 -18.86 1.12 -11.52
N GLY A 482 -19.18 1.16 -12.81
CA GLY A 482 -20.21 2.07 -13.37
C GLY A 482 -20.20 2.15 -14.90
N SER A 483 -21.37 2.11 -15.54
CA SER A 483 -21.48 2.12 -17.01
C SER A 483 -22.31 3.26 -17.59
N ASP A 484 -22.09 3.58 -18.86
CA ASP A 484 -22.86 4.58 -19.62
C ASP A 484 -22.77 6.00 -19.03
N ASN A 485 -21.77 6.26 -18.18
CA ASN A 485 -21.56 7.58 -17.57
C ASN A 485 -20.81 8.52 -18.51
N ARG A 486 -21.03 9.82 -18.34
CA ARG A 486 -20.40 10.87 -19.15
C ARG A 486 -19.57 11.78 -18.26
N ILE A 487 -18.26 11.80 -18.50
CA ILE A 487 -17.29 12.62 -17.77
C ILE A 487 -16.70 13.60 -18.78
N VAL A 488 -17.25 14.81 -18.84
CA VAL A 488 -17.02 15.72 -19.97
C VAL A 488 -16.74 17.16 -19.57
N HIS A 489 -15.84 17.85 -20.27
CA HIS A 489 -15.54 19.26 -20.03
C HIS A 489 -15.07 19.61 -18.60
N ASN A 490 -14.50 18.66 -17.86
CA ASN A 490 -13.95 18.94 -16.53
C ASN A 490 -12.51 19.46 -16.64
N ARG A 491 -12.12 20.29 -15.68
CA ARG A 491 -10.75 20.77 -15.49
C ARG A 491 -10.21 20.16 -14.20
N ILE A 492 -9.25 19.24 -14.29
CA ILE A 492 -8.72 18.46 -13.17
C ILE A 492 -7.22 18.72 -13.02
N HIS A 493 -6.81 19.31 -11.91
CA HIS A 493 -5.44 19.78 -11.70
C HIS A 493 -4.85 19.30 -10.37
N ARG A 494 -3.54 19.02 -10.35
CA ARG A 494 -2.79 18.69 -9.13
C ARG A 494 -3.43 17.55 -8.34
N VAL A 495 -3.28 16.35 -8.88
CA VAL A 495 -3.83 15.11 -8.29
C VAL A 495 -2.71 14.08 -8.07
N PRO A 496 -2.73 13.33 -6.96
CA PRO A 496 -1.65 12.40 -6.61
C PRO A 496 -1.58 11.21 -7.58
N ARG A 497 -2.70 10.87 -8.21
CA ARG A 497 -2.83 9.73 -9.12
C ARG A 497 -3.66 10.07 -10.34
N TYR A 498 -4.90 9.63 -10.45
CA TYR A 498 -5.64 9.73 -11.70
C TYR A 498 -6.36 11.08 -11.82
N GLY A 499 -6.43 11.62 -13.04
CA GLY A 499 -7.47 12.61 -13.34
C GLY A 499 -8.81 11.90 -13.43
N ILE A 500 -8.88 10.87 -14.27
CA ILE A 500 -10.06 10.04 -14.49
C ILE A 500 -9.62 8.56 -14.51
N SER A 501 -10.37 7.67 -13.86
CA SER A 501 -10.09 6.23 -13.87
C SER A 501 -11.39 5.43 -14.07
N LEU A 502 -11.34 4.44 -14.96
CA LEU A 502 -12.44 3.56 -15.35
C LEU A 502 -12.03 2.10 -15.11
N LYS A 503 -12.31 1.57 -13.92
CA LYS A 503 -11.86 0.24 -13.52
C LYS A 503 -12.97 -0.79 -13.57
N SER A 504 -12.63 -1.98 -14.02
CA SER A 504 -13.40 -3.21 -13.86
C SER A 504 -12.55 -4.15 -13.00
N TYR A 505 -12.67 -4.07 -11.67
CA TYR A 505 -11.73 -4.70 -10.72
C TYR A 505 -11.84 -6.23 -10.67
N SER A 506 -13.00 -6.77 -10.98
CA SER A 506 -13.31 -8.19 -10.89
C SER A 506 -14.17 -8.62 -12.07
N ALA A 507 -14.40 -9.93 -12.19
CA ALA A 507 -15.32 -10.50 -13.17
C ALA A 507 -16.75 -9.93 -13.09
N ASP A 508 -17.10 -9.36 -11.93
CA ASP A 508 -18.42 -8.83 -11.62
C ASP A 508 -18.38 -7.33 -11.30
N GLY A 509 -17.35 -6.59 -11.73
CA GLY A 509 -17.32 -5.12 -11.62
C GLY A 509 -17.19 -4.53 -13.01
N TYR A 510 -18.25 -3.92 -13.55
CA TYR A 510 -18.24 -3.41 -14.94
C TYR A 510 -18.10 -1.89 -14.97
N SER A 511 -17.10 -1.41 -15.72
CA SER A 511 -17.01 -0.01 -16.12
C SER A 511 -17.04 0.13 -17.64
N HIS A 512 -18.22 0.03 -18.23
CA HIS A 512 -18.41 -0.09 -19.68
C HIS A 512 -19.11 1.12 -20.29
N ARG A 513 -18.84 1.38 -21.57
CA ARG A 513 -19.53 2.41 -22.38
C ARG A 513 -19.49 3.81 -21.76
N ASN A 514 -18.50 4.08 -20.92
CA ASN A 514 -18.29 5.41 -20.36
C ASN A 514 -17.67 6.31 -21.42
N LEU A 515 -18.08 7.57 -21.42
CA LEU A 515 -17.59 8.59 -22.35
C LEU A 515 -16.74 9.62 -21.59
N VAL A 516 -15.48 9.71 -21.97
CA VAL A 516 -14.50 10.67 -21.42
C VAL A 516 -14.05 11.60 -22.55
N GLU A 517 -14.60 12.81 -22.59
CA GLU A 517 -14.27 13.76 -23.66
C GLU A 517 -14.16 15.22 -23.23
N PHE A 518 -13.28 15.96 -23.92
CA PHE A 518 -13.06 17.39 -23.72
C PHE A 518 -12.65 17.79 -22.30
N ASN A 519 -12.08 16.89 -21.51
CA ASN A 519 -11.52 17.21 -20.20
C ASN A 519 -10.11 17.80 -20.35
N GLU A 520 -9.76 18.74 -19.48
CA GLU A 520 -8.40 19.25 -19.29
C GLU A 520 -7.83 18.63 -18.01
N ILE A 521 -6.74 17.86 -18.12
CA ILE A 521 -6.08 17.19 -16.99
C ILE A 521 -4.61 17.62 -16.96
N ILE A 522 -4.19 18.25 -15.86
CA ILE A 522 -2.89 18.89 -15.73
C ILE A 522 -2.26 18.58 -14.38
N ASP A 523 -0.97 18.31 -14.33
CA ASP A 523 -0.25 18.01 -13.08
C ASP A 523 -0.88 16.81 -12.37
N SER A 524 -0.95 15.67 -13.06
CA SER A 524 -1.49 14.42 -12.52
C SER A 524 -0.38 13.45 -12.15
N ASN A 525 -0.74 12.43 -11.37
CA ASN A 525 0.15 11.35 -10.96
C ASN A 525 1.34 11.88 -10.13
N LEU A 526 1.10 12.90 -9.32
CA LEU A 526 2.16 13.64 -8.62
C LEU A 526 2.87 12.82 -7.53
N GLU A 527 2.22 11.79 -6.99
CA GLU A 527 2.68 11.12 -5.77
C GLU A 527 2.80 9.59 -5.90
N THR A 528 2.36 9.02 -7.02
CA THR A 528 2.32 7.57 -7.24
C THR A 528 2.81 7.20 -8.63
N ASN A 529 3.09 5.92 -8.86
CA ASN A 529 3.51 5.36 -10.16
C ASN A 529 2.58 4.24 -10.62
N ASP A 530 2.82 3.67 -11.81
CA ASP A 530 1.97 2.64 -12.44
C ASP A 530 0.58 3.18 -12.72
N THR A 531 0.52 4.24 -13.52
CA THR A 531 -0.66 5.10 -13.54
C THR A 531 -0.73 5.99 -14.78
N GLY A 532 -1.83 6.72 -14.97
CA GLY A 532 -1.92 7.75 -15.99
C GLY A 532 -2.95 8.82 -15.67
N ALA A 533 -3.00 9.87 -16.50
CA ALA A 533 -3.97 10.95 -16.33
C ALA A 533 -5.40 10.45 -16.55
N ILE A 534 -5.59 9.60 -17.57
CA ILE A 534 -6.79 8.80 -17.76
C ILE A 534 -6.39 7.33 -17.73
N GLU A 535 -7.04 6.53 -16.88
CA GLU A 535 -6.77 5.10 -16.76
C GLU A 535 -8.00 4.25 -17.07
N THR A 536 -7.78 3.07 -17.64
CA THR A 536 -8.77 2.00 -17.71
C THR A 536 -8.18 0.69 -17.17
N LEU A 537 -9.01 -0.14 -16.53
CA LEU A 537 -8.66 -1.49 -16.08
C LEU A 537 -9.79 -2.46 -16.47
N GLY A 538 -9.47 -3.64 -17.01
CA GLY A 538 -10.44 -4.56 -17.61
C GLY A 538 -10.41 -6.00 -17.06
N ARG A 539 -10.27 -6.21 -15.74
CA ARG A 539 -10.15 -7.57 -15.14
C ARG A 539 -11.41 -8.42 -15.26
N ASP A 540 -12.48 -7.88 -15.83
CA ASP A 540 -13.66 -8.62 -16.27
C ASP A 540 -13.45 -9.36 -17.61
N ASN A 541 -12.34 -9.10 -18.32
CA ASN A 541 -11.95 -9.71 -19.59
C ASN A 541 -12.99 -9.52 -20.71
N ARG A 542 -13.66 -8.35 -20.75
CA ARG A 542 -14.68 -8.03 -21.76
C ARG A 542 -14.32 -6.77 -22.53
N ASN A 543 -14.92 -6.64 -23.71
CA ASN A 543 -14.88 -5.37 -24.43
C ASN A 543 -15.70 -4.33 -23.67
N THR A 544 -15.01 -3.33 -23.11
CA THR A 544 -15.63 -2.31 -22.27
C THR A 544 -16.44 -1.31 -23.09
N GLY A 545 -16.03 -1.01 -24.34
CA GLY A 545 -16.70 -0.02 -25.17
C GLY A 545 -16.55 1.41 -24.65
N ASN A 546 -15.60 1.68 -23.74
CA ASN A 546 -15.30 3.02 -23.25
C ASN A 546 -14.75 3.89 -24.39
N ILE A 547 -15.06 5.18 -24.39
CA ILE A 547 -14.60 6.13 -25.41
C ILE A 547 -13.81 7.24 -24.73
N ILE A 548 -12.55 7.42 -25.13
CA ILE A 548 -11.65 8.47 -24.65
C ILE A 548 -11.22 9.33 -25.84
N ARG A 549 -11.77 10.54 -25.97
CA ARG A 549 -11.48 11.40 -27.12
C ARG A 549 -11.43 12.89 -26.79
N TYR A 550 -10.64 13.64 -27.55
CA TYR A 550 -10.58 15.12 -27.45
C TYR A 550 -10.21 15.68 -26.06
N ASN A 551 -9.55 14.89 -25.20
CA ASN A 551 -9.06 15.37 -23.91
C ASN A 551 -7.71 16.09 -24.09
N LEU A 552 -7.44 17.12 -23.28
CA LEU A 552 -6.15 17.80 -23.18
C LEU A 552 -5.43 17.30 -21.93
N ILE A 553 -4.29 16.63 -22.11
CA ILE A 553 -3.49 16.07 -21.02
C ILE A 553 -2.11 16.72 -21.03
N ARG A 554 -1.67 17.27 -19.91
CA ARG A 554 -0.34 17.91 -19.75
C ARG A 554 0.27 17.56 -18.40
N ASN A 555 1.60 17.47 -18.36
CA ASN A 555 2.39 17.24 -17.14
C ASN A 555 1.89 16.05 -16.30
N VAL A 556 2.12 14.85 -16.83
CA VAL A 556 1.83 13.59 -16.13
C VAL A 556 3.14 13.10 -15.54
N VAL A 557 3.25 13.06 -14.22
CA VAL A 557 4.55 13.04 -13.53
C VAL A 557 4.98 11.62 -13.20
N GLY A 558 4.26 10.91 -12.34
CA GLY A 558 4.68 9.61 -11.84
C GLY A 558 5.83 9.72 -10.83
N LEU A 559 5.70 9.04 -9.70
CA LEU A 559 6.68 9.09 -8.61
C LEU A 559 6.91 7.72 -7.98
N LYS A 560 8.19 7.37 -7.81
CA LYS A 560 8.63 6.18 -7.08
C LYS A 560 9.86 6.50 -6.24
N THR A 561 10.16 5.65 -5.26
CA THR A 561 11.41 5.69 -4.50
C THR A 561 12.26 4.44 -4.77
N THR A 562 13.57 4.61 -4.82
CA THR A 562 14.54 3.50 -4.87
C THR A 562 14.68 2.84 -3.51
N PRO A 563 15.21 1.60 -3.42
CA PRO A 563 15.55 0.96 -2.14
C PRO A 563 16.46 1.81 -1.24
N GLU A 564 17.27 2.68 -1.82
CA GLU A 564 18.20 3.58 -1.12
C GLU A 564 17.51 4.87 -0.61
N GLY A 565 16.23 5.07 -0.94
CA GLY A 565 15.45 6.24 -0.53
C GLY A 565 15.58 7.44 -1.47
N GLU A 566 15.91 7.23 -2.75
CA GLU A 566 15.99 8.30 -3.74
C GLU A 566 14.69 8.41 -4.54
N PHE A 567 14.24 9.64 -4.82
CA PHE A 567 13.05 9.87 -5.66
C PHE A 567 13.36 9.69 -7.15
N LEU A 568 12.54 8.89 -7.82
CA LEU A 568 12.51 8.73 -9.27
C LEU A 568 11.28 9.42 -9.84
N SER A 569 11.49 10.46 -10.65
CA SER A 569 10.43 11.19 -11.34
C SER A 569 10.96 11.86 -12.62
N PRO A 570 10.19 11.87 -13.73
CA PRO A 570 8.95 11.14 -13.92
C PRO A 570 9.19 9.63 -13.94
N HIS A 571 8.24 8.83 -13.44
CA HIS A 571 8.40 7.38 -13.38
C HIS A 571 7.11 6.61 -13.64
N PHE A 572 7.18 5.66 -14.58
CA PHE A 572 6.16 4.64 -14.86
C PHE A 572 4.73 5.22 -14.93
N THR A 573 4.55 6.18 -15.84
CA THR A 573 3.29 6.92 -16.00
C THR A 573 3.00 7.24 -17.47
N TRP A 574 1.72 7.45 -17.80
CA TRP A 574 1.27 7.74 -19.17
C TRP A 574 0.15 8.78 -19.21
N GLY A 575 -0.04 9.42 -20.37
CA GLY A 575 -1.21 10.28 -20.59
C GLY A 575 -2.52 9.49 -20.51
N ILE A 576 -2.63 8.45 -21.32
CA ILE A 576 -3.71 7.46 -21.28
C ILE A 576 -3.08 6.13 -20.94
N TYR A 577 -3.49 5.52 -19.83
CA TYR A 577 -2.97 4.26 -19.34
C TYR A 577 -4.04 3.16 -19.47
N LEU A 578 -3.82 2.23 -20.40
CA LEU A 578 -4.66 1.06 -20.58
C LEU A 578 -4.06 -0.09 -19.77
N ASP A 579 -4.46 -0.18 -18.51
CA ASP A 579 -3.98 -1.15 -17.53
C ASP A 579 -4.55 -2.57 -17.81
N ASP A 580 -4.16 -3.56 -17.00
CA ASP A 580 -4.44 -4.99 -17.14
C ASP A 580 -5.79 -5.29 -17.79
N TYR A 581 -5.73 -6.09 -18.87
CA TYR A 581 -6.90 -6.61 -19.59
C TYR A 581 -7.87 -5.56 -20.15
N SER A 582 -7.48 -4.29 -20.20
CA SER A 582 -8.25 -3.25 -20.88
C SER A 582 -8.51 -3.63 -22.34
N SER A 583 -9.79 -3.74 -22.71
CA SER A 583 -10.19 -4.10 -24.07
C SER A 583 -11.39 -3.27 -24.52
N GLY A 584 -11.47 -3.02 -25.83
CA GLY A 584 -12.60 -2.31 -26.46
C GLY A 584 -12.69 -0.80 -26.15
N THR A 585 -11.66 -0.19 -25.58
CA THR A 585 -11.57 1.27 -25.41
C THR A 585 -11.16 1.93 -26.74
N THR A 586 -11.86 2.99 -27.16
CA THR A 586 -11.59 3.75 -28.40
C THR A 586 -11.13 5.17 -28.13
#